data_AF-A0A1G3GEF8-F1
#
_entry.id   AF-A0A1G3GEF8-F1
#
_cell.length_a   1.000
_cell.length_b   1.000
_cell.length_c   1.000
_cell.angle_alpha   90.00
_cell.angle_beta   90.00
_cell.angle_gamma   90.00
#
_symmetry.space_group_name_H-M   'P 1'
#
loop_
_entity.id
_entity.type
_entity.pdbx_description
1 polymer ?
#
loop_
_entity_poly.entity_id
_entity_poly.type
_entity_poly.pdbx_seq_one_letter_code
_entity_poly.pdbx_strand_id
1 'polypeptide(L)'
;MWGLTSDASAETGAALYARHCAACHGANLEGQPEWRSPKADGSYPAPPHDAEGHTWHHDDAMLTDYVARGGQAVLDEMGVLFRSAMPAFGETLTADEIAAILDFIKSTWPERIRQAREQRLAPAP
;
A
#
# COMPACT_ATOMS: atom_id res chain seq x y z
N MET A 1 1.44 18.04 38.86
CA MET A 1 0.15 17.64 38.25
C MET A 1 0.43 17.32 36.78
N TRP A 2 0.67 16.05 36.46
CA TRP A 2 0.90 15.62 35.08
C TRP A 2 -0.47 15.27 34.50
N GLY A 3 -0.96 16.13 33.62
CA GLY A 3 -2.16 15.86 32.84
C GLY A 3 -1.80 14.91 31.72
N LEU A 4 -2.23 13.66 31.85
CA LEU A 4 -2.33 12.71 30.74
C LEU A 4 -3.35 13.27 29.76
N THR A 5 -2.90 13.98 28.74
CA THR A 5 -3.73 14.35 27.60
C THR A 5 -3.89 13.10 26.74
N SER A 6 -5.04 12.46 26.93
CA SER A 6 -5.81 11.69 25.96
C SER A 6 -5.01 10.82 24.98
N ASP A 7 -5.00 9.50 25.25
CA ASP A 7 -4.96 8.50 24.18
C ASP A 7 -6.13 8.78 23.22
N ALA A 8 -5.87 9.55 22.16
CA ALA A 8 -6.63 9.39 20.95
C ALA A 8 -6.38 7.95 20.53
N SER A 9 -7.37 7.07 20.68
CA SER A 9 -7.29 5.68 20.23
C SER A 9 -6.79 5.69 18.79
N ALA A 10 -5.50 5.35 18.60
CA ALA A 10 -4.91 5.26 17.28
C ALA A 10 -5.77 4.32 16.45
N GLU A 11 -6.26 4.82 15.32
CA GLU A 11 -7.13 4.02 14.48
C GLU A 11 -6.34 2.81 13.94
N THR A 12 -6.94 1.62 13.97
CA THR A 12 -6.27 0.42 13.47
C THR A 12 -6.00 0.53 11.97
N GLY A 13 -4.90 -0.05 11.49
CA GLY A 13 -4.57 -0.11 10.06
C GLY A 13 -5.68 -0.69 9.18
N ALA A 14 -6.44 -1.66 9.68
CA ALA A 14 -7.58 -2.25 8.97
C ALA A 14 -8.72 -1.24 8.75
N ALA A 15 -9.03 -0.42 9.74
CA ALA A 15 -10.07 0.60 9.65
C ALA A 15 -9.64 1.76 8.74
N LEU A 16 -8.37 2.16 8.81
CA LEU A 16 -7.78 3.13 7.89
C LEU A 16 -7.81 2.62 6.44
N TYR A 17 -7.41 1.36 6.21
CA TYR A 17 -7.46 0.72 4.90
C TYR A 17 -8.89 0.71 4.34
N ALA A 18 -9.88 0.34 5.16
CA ALA A 18 -11.28 0.30 4.73
C ALA A 18 -11.79 1.67 4.26
N ARG A 19 -11.34 2.77 4.89
CA ARG A 19 -11.74 4.13 4.52
C ARG A 19 -11.03 4.66 3.28
N HIS A 20 -9.73 4.40 3.17
CA HIS A 20 -8.88 5.12 2.20
C HIS A 20 -8.49 4.26 0.99
N CYS A 21 -8.44 2.94 1.13
CA CYS A 21 -7.84 2.06 0.13
C CYS A 21 -8.86 1.11 -0.51
N ALA A 22 -9.81 0.60 0.27
CA ALA A 22 -10.72 -0.47 -0.15
C ALA A 22 -11.64 -0.10 -1.33
N ALA A 23 -11.92 1.19 -1.55
CA ALA A 23 -12.73 1.65 -2.69
C ALA A 23 -12.11 1.26 -4.05
N CYS A 24 -10.77 1.11 -4.11
CA CYS A 24 -10.06 0.70 -5.30
C CYS A 24 -9.42 -0.68 -5.13
N HIS A 25 -8.80 -0.96 -3.99
CA HIS A 25 -8.08 -2.22 -3.76
C HIS A 25 -8.97 -3.35 -3.23
N GLY A 26 -10.27 -3.11 -3.05
CA GLY A 26 -11.24 -4.10 -2.57
C GLY A 26 -11.23 -4.22 -1.05
N ALA A 27 -12.36 -4.64 -0.47
CA ALA A 27 -12.47 -4.80 0.99
C ALA A 27 -11.67 -6.00 1.51
N ASN A 28 -11.39 -6.98 0.64
CA ASN A 28 -10.60 -8.18 0.90
C ASN A 28 -9.22 -8.12 0.25
N LEU A 29 -8.76 -6.92 -0.15
CA LEU A 29 -7.47 -6.71 -0.79
C LEU A 29 -7.36 -7.34 -2.21
N GLU A 30 -8.48 -7.68 -2.83
CA GLU A 30 -8.57 -8.42 -4.10
C GLU A 30 -8.29 -7.56 -5.35
N GLY A 31 -8.21 -6.24 -5.19
CA GLY A 31 -7.98 -5.31 -6.30
C GLY A 31 -9.17 -5.21 -7.26
N GLN A 32 -8.91 -4.61 -8.42
CA GLN A 32 -9.86 -4.53 -9.52
C GLN A 32 -9.65 -5.69 -10.51
N PRO A 33 -10.71 -6.14 -11.21
CA PRO A 33 -10.56 -7.12 -12.29
C PRO A 33 -9.65 -6.55 -13.39
N GLU A 34 -9.01 -7.46 -14.14
CA GLU A 34 -8.11 -7.10 -15.25
C GLU A 34 -6.99 -6.11 -14.85
N TRP A 35 -6.55 -6.09 -13.59
CA TRP A 35 -5.53 -5.15 -13.09
C TRP A 35 -4.18 -5.21 -13.81
N ARG A 36 -3.93 -6.28 -14.56
CA ARG A 36 -2.73 -6.45 -15.40
C ARG A 36 -2.88 -5.85 -16.80
N SER A 37 -4.04 -5.29 -17.15
CA SER A 37 -4.31 -4.69 -18.46
C SER A 37 -4.72 -3.22 -18.31
N PRO A 38 -4.27 -2.33 -19.21
CA PRO A 38 -4.63 -0.93 -19.14
C PRO A 38 -6.11 -0.73 -19.47
N LYS A 39 -6.73 0.24 -18.81
CA LYS A 39 -8.06 0.78 -19.13
C LYS A 39 -8.00 1.56 -20.44
N ALA A 40 -9.17 1.96 -20.95
CA ALA A 40 -9.28 2.74 -22.18
C ALA A 40 -8.52 4.09 -22.14
N ASP A 41 -8.36 4.69 -20.95
CA ASP A 41 -7.58 5.91 -20.74
C ASP A 41 -6.07 5.64 -20.55
N GLY A 42 -5.64 4.38 -20.65
CA GLY A 42 -4.28 3.91 -20.47
C GLY A 42 -3.86 3.69 -19.02
N SER A 43 -4.68 4.08 -18.02
CA SER A 43 -4.37 3.84 -16.61
C SER A 43 -4.58 2.38 -16.24
N TYR A 44 -3.84 1.86 -15.27
CA TYR A 44 -4.03 0.50 -14.79
C TYR A 44 -5.02 0.46 -13.62
N PRO A 45 -5.89 -0.56 -13.55
CA PRO A 45 -6.71 -0.81 -12.38
C PRO A 45 -5.86 -1.08 -11.13
N ALA A 46 -6.44 -0.86 -9.96
CA ALA A 46 -5.75 -1.08 -8.70
C ALA A 46 -5.39 -2.57 -8.54
N PRO A 47 -4.12 -2.92 -8.32
CA PRO A 47 -3.72 -4.31 -8.13
C PRO A 47 -4.21 -4.86 -6.78
N PRO A 48 -4.38 -6.18 -6.64
CA PRO A 48 -4.58 -6.82 -5.35
C PRO A 48 -3.38 -6.55 -4.43
N HIS A 49 -3.70 -6.40 -3.15
CA HIS A 49 -2.73 -6.35 -2.07
C HIS A 49 -2.60 -7.70 -1.34
N ASP A 50 -3.39 -8.70 -1.73
CA ASP A 50 -3.32 -10.06 -1.22
C ASP A 50 -2.22 -10.91 -1.91
N ALA A 51 -2.33 -12.24 -1.78
CA ALA A 51 -1.40 -13.21 -2.32
C ALA A 51 -1.32 -13.27 -3.85
N GLU A 52 -2.31 -12.75 -4.58
CA GLU A 52 -2.37 -12.77 -6.04
C GLU A 52 -1.70 -11.55 -6.69
N GLY A 53 -1.42 -10.54 -5.86
CA GLY A 53 -0.73 -9.31 -6.22
C GLY A 53 0.79 -9.39 -6.15
N HIS A 54 1.42 -8.21 -6.26
CA HIS A 54 2.87 -8.07 -6.22
C HIS A 54 3.38 -7.13 -5.13
N THR A 55 2.52 -6.60 -4.27
CA THR A 55 2.90 -5.60 -3.25
C THR A 55 4.05 -6.09 -2.35
N TRP A 56 4.08 -7.38 -2.05
CA TRP A 56 5.13 -8.03 -1.28
C TRP A 56 6.53 -7.99 -1.94
N HIS A 57 6.64 -7.62 -3.23
CA HIS A 57 7.93 -7.42 -3.90
C HIS A 57 8.66 -6.15 -3.48
N HIS A 58 7.94 -5.17 -2.95
CA HIS A 58 8.48 -3.83 -2.70
C HIS A 58 8.85 -3.67 -1.23
N ASP A 59 9.92 -2.92 -0.96
CA ASP A 59 10.33 -2.57 0.41
C ASP A 59 9.39 -1.54 1.04
N ASP A 60 9.48 -1.37 2.36
CA ASP A 60 8.59 -0.50 3.13
C ASP A 60 8.77 0.99 2.76
N ALA A 61 9.97 1.40 2.33
CA ALA A 61 10.22 2.78 1.93
C ALA A 61 9.49 3.10 0.61
N MET A 62 9.64 2.24 -0.38
CA MET A 62 8.91 2.35 -1.64
C MET A 62 7.40 2.31 -1.41
N LEU A 63 6.89 1.36 -0.62
CA LEU A 63 5.46 1.28 -0.32
C LEU A 63 4.94 2.55 0.38
N THR A 64 5.70 3.11 1.31
CA THR A 64 5.36 4.38 1.98
C THR A 64 5.30 5.54 0.97
N ASP A 65 6.28 5.63 0.06
CA ASP A 65 6.31 6.67 -0.96
C ASP A 65 5.12 6.57 -1.94
N TYR A 66 4.73 5.37 -2.35
CA TYR A 66 3.55 5.16 -3.18
C TYR A 66 2.28 5.68 -2.51
N VAL A 67 2.10 5.43 -1.20
CA VAL A 67 0.95 5.91 -0.44
C VAL A 67 1.02 7.43 -0.24
N ALA A 68 2.17 7.95 0.20
CA ALA A 68 2.31 9.36 0.53
C ALA A 68 2.21 10.27 -0.70
N ARG A 69 2.90 9.92 -1.79
CA ARG A 69 3.04 10.78 -2.98
C ARG A 69 2.15 10.39 -4.14
N GLY A 70 1.48 9.24 -4.06
CA GLY A 70 0.69 8.67 -5.14
C GLY A 70 1.56 7.95 -6.17
N GLY A 71 0.93 7.06 -6.93
CA GLY A 71 1.67 6.12 -7.77
C GLY A 71 2.35 6.75 -8.97
N GLN A 72 1.73 7.75 -9.62
CA GLN A 72 2.30 8.35 -10.83
C GLN A 72 3.59 9.10 -10.53
N ALA A 73 3.63 9.89 -9.45
CA ALA A 73 4.82 10.65 -9.05
C ALA A 73 6.02 9.74 -8.78
N VAL A 74 5.80 8.60 -8.10
CA VAL A 74 6.84 7.62 -7.83
C VAL A 74 7.33 6.94 -9.11
N LEU A 75 6.42 6.54 -9.99
CA LEU A 75 6.78 5.90 -11.26
C LEU A 75 7.56 6.83 -12.20
N ASP A 76 7.17 8.10 -12.26
CA ASP A 76 7.85 9.11 -13.08
C ASP A 76 9.29 9.34 -12.60
N GLU A 77 9.50 9.42 -11.28
CA GLU A 77 10.85 9.56 -10.69
C GLU A 77 11.74 8.34 -10.96
N MET A 78 11.14 7.14 -10.99
CA MET A 78 11.84 5.90 -11.35
C MET A 78 12.05 5.74 -12.87
N GLY A 79 11.49 6.62 -13.71
CA GLY A 79 11.54 6.51 -15.17
C GLY A 79 10.76 5.31 -15.73
N VAL A 80 9.76 4.81 -14.99
CA VAL A 80 8.95 3.66 -15.39
C VAL A 80 7.76 4.13 -16.22
N LEU A 81 7.68 3.66 -17.47
CA LEU A 81 6.55 3.94 -18.36
C LEU A 81 5.32 3.12 -17.95
N PHE A 82 4.59 3.60 -16.95
CA PHE A 82 3.35 3.03 -16.46
C PHE A 82 2.40 4.14 -15.98
N ARG A 83 1.11 4.04 -16.33
CA ARG A 83 0.12 5.06 -15.95
C ARG A 83 -0.67 4.60 -14.74
N SER A 84 -0.37 5.19 -13.58
CA SER A 84 -1.07 4.91 -12.32
C SER A 84 -2.19 5.90 -12.07
N ALA A 85 -3.32 5.41 -11.55
CA ALA A 85 -4.43 6.22 -11.06
C ALA A 85 -4.42 6.34 -9.51
N MET A 86 -3.40 5.83 -8.83
CA MET A 86 -3.31 5.86 -7.37
C MET A 86 -3.03 7.30 -6.87
N PRO A 87 -3.94 7.93 -6.12
CA PRO A 87 -3.77 9.29 -5.63
C PRO A 87 -2.75 9.36 -4.48
N ALA A 88 -2.28 10.56 -4.20
CA ALA A 88 -1.43 10.85 -3.04
C ALA A 88 -2.26 10.97 -1.76
N PHE A 89 -1.76 10.41 -0.66
CA PHE A 89 -2.41 10.48 0.65
C PHE A 89 -1.59 11.25 1.70
N GLY A 90 -0.42 11.79 1.38
CA GLY A 90 0.47 12.43 2.35
C GLY A 90 -0.08 13.69 3.04
N GLU A 91 -1.12 14.31 2.48
CA GLU A 91 -1.86 15.41 3.14
C GLU A 91 -3.08 14.92 3.95
N THR A 92 -3.45 13.65 3.81
CA THR A 92 -4.62 13.03 4.46
C THR A 92 -4.23 12.09 5.59
N LEU A 93 -3.12 11.37 5.45
CA LEU A 93 -2.63 10.36 6.37
C LEU A 93 -1.27 10.79 6.95
N THR A 94 -1.11 10.60 8.24
CA THR A 94 0.19 10.71 8.91
C THR A 94 1.08 9.51 8.57
N ALA A 95 2.39 9.64 8.81
CA ALA A 95 3.34 8.55 8.60
C ALA A 95 2.98 7.29 9.40
N ASP A 96 2.51 7.45 10.65
CA ASP A 96 2.12 6.33 11.51
C ASP A 96 0.85 5.63 10.98
N GLU A 97 -0.11 6.39 10.42
CA GLU A 97 -1.30 5.82 9.79
C GLU A 97 -0.95 5.06 8.50
N ILE A 98 -0.02 5.58 7.69
CA ILE A 98 0.48 4.86 6.50
C ILE A 98 1.17 3.56 6.94
N ALA A 99 2.04 3.61 7.94
CA ALA A 99 2.70 2.43 8.48
C ALA A 99 1.68 1.40 8.99
N ALA A 100 0.65 1.84 9.73
CA ALA A 100 -0.41 0.97 10.22
C ALA A 100 -1.20 0.29 9.08
N ILE A 101 -1.51 1.03 8.00
CA ILE A 101 -2.16 0.45 6.80
C ILE A 101 -1.26 -0.61 6.15
N LEU A 102 0.02 -0.32 5.97
CA LEU A 102 0.97 -1.26 5.37
C LEU A 102 1.15 -2.51 6.25
N ASP A 103 1.21 -2.36 7.57
CA ASP A 103 1.25 -3.49 8.50
C ASP A 103 0.00 -4.36 8.43
N PHE A 104 -1.19 -3.74 8.32
CA PHE A 104 -2.42 -4.48 8.06
C PHE A 104 -2.33 -5.28 6.75
N ILE A 105 -1.95 -4.65 5.64
CA ILE A 105 -1.78 -5.34 4.35
C ILE A 105 -0.82 -6.51 4.49
N LYS A 106 0.37 -6.29 5.05
CA LYS A 106 1.41 -7.30 5.28
C LYS A 106 0.89 -8.47 6.13
N SER A 107 0.05 -8.19 7.13
CA SER A 107 -0.53 -9.20 8.02
C SER A 107 -1.48 -10.18 7.33
N THR A 108 -2.03 -9.81 6.17
CA THR A 108 -2.93 -10.68 5.40
C THR A 108 -2.20 -11.73 4.57
N TRP A 109 -0.90 -11.56 4.33
CA TRP A 109 -0.17 -12.46 3.46
C TRP A 109 0.00 -13.85 4.08
N PRO A 110 -0.17 -14.93 3.30
CA PRO A 110 0.20 -16.27 3.75
C PRO A 110 1.68 -16.35 4.12
N GLU A 111 2.01 -17.24 5.05
CA GLU A 111 3.38 -17.44 5.55
C GLU A 111 4.42 -17.59 4.43
N ARG A 112 4.10 -18.36 3.38
CA ARG A 112 4.97 -18.55 2.22
C ARG A 112 5.36 -17.23 1.51
N ILE A 113 4.47 -16.24 1.48
CA ILE A 113 4.71 -14.94 0.85
C ILE A 113 5.54 -14.05 1.78
N ARG A 114 5.31 -14.11 3.10
CA ARG A 114 6.14 -13.40 4.08
C ARG A 114 7.60 -13.85 3.98
N GLN A 115 7.82 -15.17 3.94
CA GLN A 115 9.16 -15.75 3.74
C GLN A 115 9.78 -15.37 2.40
N ALA A 116 9.01 -15.42 1.31
CA ALA A 116 9.50 -15.03 -0.02
C ALA A 116 9.90 -13.54 -0.07
N ARG A 117 9.14 -12.68 0.63
CA ARG A 117 9.48 -11.26 0.78
C ARG A 117 10.76 -11.07 1.57
N GLU A 118 10.90 -11.72 2.73
CA GLU A 118 12.11 -11.65 3.55
C GLU A 118 13.35 -12.04 2.73
N GLN A 119 13.27 -13.13 1.96
CA GLN A 119 14.35 -13.55 1.08
C GLN A 119 14.66 -12.55 -0.03
N ARG A 120 13.62 -11.95 -0.63
CA ARG A 120 13.79 -10.94 -1.69
C ARG A 120 14.46 -9.67 -1.17
N LEU A 121 14.09 -9.23 0.03
CA LEU A 121 14.55 -7.98 0.62
C LEU A 121 15.81 -8.15 1.49
N ALA A 122 16.29 -9.39 1.65
CA ALA A 122 17.52 -9.66 2.35
C ALA A 122 18.69 -8.94 1.65
N PRO A 123 19.59 -8.30 2.41
CA PRO A 123 20.81 -7.76 1.82
C PRO A 123 21.61 -8.90 1.18
N ALA A 124 22.32 -8.58 0.09
CA ALA A 124 23.26 -9.52 -0.52
C ALA A 124 24.31 -9.94 0.52
N PRO A 125 24.75 -11.22 0.49
CA PRO A 125 25.77 -11.73 1.42
C PRO A 125 27.11 -11.01 1.29
#